data_AF-A0A4U1JIF6-F1
#
_entry.id   AF-A0A4U1JIF6-F1
#
_cell.length_a   1.000
_cell.length_b   1.000
_cell.length_c   1.000
_cell.angle_alpha   90.00
_cell.angle_beta   90.00
_cell.angle_gamma   90.00
#
_symmetry.space_group_name_H-M   'P 1'
#
loop_
_entity.id
_entity.type
_entity.pdbx_description
1 polymer ?
#
loop_
_entity_poly.entity_id
_entity_poly.type
_entity_poly.pdbx_seq_one_letter_code
_entity_poly.pdbx_strand_id
1 'polypeptide(L)'
;MPTTWTVTSDSCAGGGVNTSFDPPASWEGGCTATNFIPVGLQCGGVPCVGGIHISAPTIEEPPCTPHGSDPPPGTAHLVPEGFGAPFARACARAPWPACEGEDGVCLPLSGAPFAMCLMHEGDEPCPEGWPAKRLLYGQVDDQRQCEACSCDPPTGAMCSVKVHVYSDVACTTERLAVDISPEMGGDCYPLMSGVALAGIAAEVLAYQPGTCEPHGSEPVGEVFLAGATTFCCREPMI
;
A
#
# COMPACT_ATOMS: atom_id res chain seq x y z
N MET A 1 2.23 -21.04 15.22
CA MET A 1 1.63 -22.12 16.06
C MET A 1 1.23 -21.56 17.42
N PRO A 2 0.26 -22.17 18.13
CA PRO A 2 -0.01 -21.87 19.54
C PRO A 2 1.24 -22.02 20.39
N THR A 3 1.60 -20.97 21.14
CA THR A 3 2.85 -20.94 21.92
C THR A 3 2.64 -21.13 23.41
N THR A 4 1.42 -20.89 23.91
CA THR A 4 1.10 -21.02 25.34
C THR A 4 0.07 -22.12 25.57
N TRP A 5 0.46 -23.12 26.35
CA TRP A 5 -0.34 -24.28 26.70
C TRP A 5 -0.25 -24.46 28.21
N THR A 6 -1.38 -24.35 28.90
CA THR A 6 -1.41 -24.41 30.36
C THR A 6 -2.39 -25.47 30.81
N VAL A 7 -1.89 -26.46 31.53
CA VAL A 7 -2.73 -27.49 32.16
C VAL A 7 -3.20 -26.96 33.50
N THR A 8 -4.49 -27.11 33.77
CA THR A 8 -5.09 -26.77 35.07
C THR A 8 -5.50 -28.05 35.79
N SER A 9 -5.32 -28.08 37.12
CA SER A 9 -5.71 -29.21 37.98
C SER A 9 -7.22 -29.32 38.22
N ASP A 10 -7.98 -28.29 37.85
CA ASP A 10 -9.45 -28.29 37.89
C ASP A 10 -10.00 -28.45 36.46
N SER A 11 -11.30 -28.63 36.32
CA SER A 11 -11.97 -28.46 35.04
C SER A 11 -11.86 -27.03 34.52
N CYS A 12 -12.17 -26.83 33.25
CA CYS A 12 -12.13 -25.51 32.58
C CYS A 12 -13.04 -24.42 33.19
N ALA A 13 -13.94 -24.78 34.10
CA ALA A 13 -14.78 -23.83 34.82
C ALA A 13 -14.17 -23.36 36.17
N GLY A 14 -12.99 -23.87 36.53
CA GLY A 14 -12.40 -23.71 37.86
C GLY A 14 -11.12 -22.87 37.92
N GLY A 15 -10.61 -22.67 39.14
CA GLY A 15 -9.39 -21.91 39.45
C GLY A 15 -8.25 -22.79 39.96
N GLY A 16 -8.04 -23.94 39.30
CA GLY A 16 -7.06 -24.95 39.69
C GLY A 16 -5.60 -24.45 39.65
N VAL A 17 -4.68 -25.33 40.06
CA VAL A 17 -3.24 -25.08 39.95
C VAL A 17 -2.82 -25.21 38.49
N ASN A 18 -2.20 -24.15 37.97
CA ASN A 18 -1.71 -24.09 36.60
C ASN A 18 -0.30 -24.64 36.49
N THR A 19 -0.09 -25.51 35.50
CA THR A 19 1.20 -26.10 35.14
C THR A 19 1.47 -25.79 33.68
N SER A 20 2.64 -25.23 33.37
CA SER A 20 3.04 -25.01 31.98
C SER A 20 3.17 -26.35 31.26
N PHE A 21 2.59 -26.42 30.08
CA PHE A 21 2.72 -27.50 29.13
C PHE A 21 3.15 -26.94 27.76
N ASP A 22 3.88 -25.84 27.80
CA ASP A 22 4.24 -25.06 26.61
C ASP A 22 5.10 -25.89 25.65
N PRO A 23 4.91 -25.74 24.33
CA PRO A 23 5.85 -26.25 23.34
C PRO A 23 7.23 -25.60 23.51
N PRO A 24 8.29 -26.21 22.94
CA PRO A 24 9.59 -25.56 22.86
C PRO A 24 9.51 -24.26 22.06
N ALA A 25 10.47 -23.35 22.29
CA ALA A 25 10.57 -22.13 21.50
C ALA A 25 10.75 -22.46 20.00
N SER A 26 10.14 -21.64 19.13
CA SER A 26 10.20 -21.83 17.67
C SER A 26 9.67 -23.20 17.21
N TRP A 27 8.61 -23.69 17.86
CA TRP A 27 7.99 -24.95 17.50
C TRP A 27 7.07 -24.81 16.27
N GLU A 28 7.36 -25.62 15.26
CA GLU A 28 6.66 -25.61 13.96
C GLU A 28 5.57 -26.69 13.84
N GLY A 29 5.13 -27.29 14.95
CA GLY A 29 4.00 -28.22 14.98
C GLY A 29 4.35 -29.72 14.99
N GLY A 30 5.61 -30.09 14.74
CA GLY A 30 6.04 -31.50 14.81
C GLY A 30 5.83 -32.14 16.19
N CYS A 31 5.69 -33.46 16.27
CA CYS A 31 5.57 -34.14 17.57
C CYS A 31 6.73 -33.78 18.51
N THR A 32 6.41 -33.28 19.70
CA THR A 32 7.39 -32.99 20.75
C THR A 32 6.84 -33.41 22.11
N ALA A 33 7.73 -33.74 23.04
CA ALA A 33 7.37 -34.19 24.38
C ALA A 33 8.07 -33.37 25.47
N THR A 34 7.98 -32.05 25.35
CA THR A 34 8.46 -31.10 26.37
C THR A 34 7.44 -31.01 27.51
N ASN A 35 7.89 -30.80 28.74
CA ASN A 35 7.01 -30.56 29.90
C ASN A 35 6.02 -31.70 30.26
N PHE A 36 6.43 -32.96 30.09
CA PHE A 36 5.65 -34.14 30.44
C PHE A 36 5.02 -34.10 31.85
N ILE A 37 3.73 -34.42 31.92
CA ILE A 37 2.97 -34.62 33.15
C ILE A 37 2.65 -36.12 33.31
N PRO A 38 3.33 -36.83 34.23
CA PRO A 38 3.03 -38.24 34.49
C PRO A 38 1.65 -38.43 35.09
N VAL A 39 1.10 -39.63 34.87
CA VAL A 39 -0.15 -40.07 35.49
C VAL A 39 -0.08 -39.92 37.00
N GLY A 40 -1.15 -39.38 37.59
CA GLY A 40 -1.27 -39.21 39.04
C GLY A 40 -0.31 -38.20 39.67
N LEU A 41 0.41 -37.38 38.88
CA LEU A 41 1.15 -36.24 39.43
C LEU A 41 0.19 -35.32 40.18
N GLN A 42 0.59 -34.86 41.38
CA GLN A 42 -0.22 -33.98 42.21
C GLN A 42 0.28 -32.53 42.13
N CYS A 43 -0.64 -31.61 41.89
CA CYS A 43 -0.42 -30.16 41.87
C CYS A 43 -1.37 -29.54 42.91
N GLY A 44 -0.81 -29.01 44.01
CA GLY A 44 -1.62 -28.51 45.12
C GLY A 44 -2.44 -29.58 45.85
N GLY A 45 -1.98 -30.84 45.84
CA GLY A 45 -2.64 -31.96 46.54
C GLY A 45 -3.79 -32.63 45.76
N VAL A 46 -4.06 -32.17 44.54
CA VAL A 46 -5.02 -32.79 43.60
C VAL A 46 -4.31 -33.21 42.31
N PRO A 47 -4.87 -34.09 41.47
CA PRO A 47 -4.25 -34.44 40.19
C PRO A 47 -4.01 -33.21 39.32
N CYS A 48 -2.82 -33.10 38.73
CA CYS A 48 -2.42 -31.91 37.96
C CYS A 48 -3.26 -31.66 36.70
N VAL A 49 -3.84 -32.71 36.13
CA VAL A 49 -4.62 -32.62 34.90
C VAL A 49 -6.11 -32.65 35.24
N GLY A 50 -6.83 -31.62 34.83
CA GLY A 50 -8.30 -31.50 34.82
C GLY A 50 -8.82 -30.75 33.59
N GLY A 51 -7.99 -29.89 32.99
CA GLY A 51 -8.22 -29.24 31.70
C GLY A 51 -6.94 -28.68 31.12
N ILE A 52 -7.00 -28.21 29.88
CA ILE A 52 -5.88 -27.56 29.19
C ILE A 52 -6.34 -26.31 28.45
N HIS A 53 -5.70 -25.19 28.74
CA HIS A 53 -5.82 -23.95 27.97
C HIS A 53 -4.78 -23.96 26.86
N ILE A 54 -5.21 -23.65 25.63
CA ILE A 54 -4.32 -23.55 24.48
C ILE A 54 -4.52 -22.17 23.87
N SER A 55 -3.46 -21.37 23.76
CA SER A 55 -3.54 -20.04 23.15
C SER A 55 -3.98 -20.13 21.69
N ALA A 56 -4.67 -19.11 21.20
CA ALA A 56 -4.90 -18.97 19.77
C ALA A 56 -3.56 -18.96 18.98
N PRO A 57 -3.53 -19.49 17.75
CA PRO A 57 -2.38 -19.33 16.87
C PRO A 57 -2.19 -17.86 16.50
N THR A 58 -0.94 -17.42 16.36
CA THR A 58 -0.60 -16.08 15.86
C THR A 58 -0.16 -16.15 14.40
N ILE A 59 -0.55 -15.14 13.62
CA ILE A 59 -0.10 -14.94 12.25
C ILE A 59 0.88 -13.78 12.25
N GLU A 60 2.10 -14.01 11.78
CA GLU A 60 3.08 -12.96 11.52
C GLU A 60 3.20 -12.80 10.01
N GLU A 61 2.64 -11.72 9.48
CA GLU A 61 2.73 -11.41 8.06
C GLU A 61 3.82 -10.38 7.80
N PRO A 62 4.66 -10.58 6.75
CA PRO A 62 5.56 -9.54 6.31
C PRO A 62 4.75 -8.33 5.81
N PRO A 63 5.31 -7.11 5.90
CA PRO A 63 4.67 -5.95 5.31
C PRO A 63 4.52 -6.14 3.80
N CYS A 64 3.43 -5.61 3.24
CA CYS A 64 3.25 -5.59 1.80
C CYS A 64 4.36 -4.79 1.12
N THR A 65 4.86 -5.31 0.00
CA THR A 65 5.82 -4.59 -0.83
C THR A 65 5.03 -3.84 -1.91
N PRO A 66 5.06 -2.50 -1.94
CA PRO A 66 4.43 -1.75 -3.01
C PRO A 66 5.15 -2.06 -4.33
N HIS A 67 4.37 -2.35 -5.37
CA HIS A 67 4.88 -2.54 -6.72
C HIS A 67 4.39 -1.38 -7.59
N GLY A 68 5.32 -0.71 -8.27
CA GLY A 68 4.96 0.22 -9.35
C GLY A 68 4.38 -0.53 -10.55
N SER A 69 3.91 0.22 -11.54
CA SER A 69 3.51 -0.40 -12.81
C SER A 69 4.72 -1.04 -13.50
N ASP A 70 4.53 -2.24 -14.04
CA ASP A 70 5.49 -2.91 -14.93
C ASP A 70 4.85 -3.03 -16.33
N PRO A 71 5.41 -2.39 -17.38
CA PRO A 71 6.64 -1.59 -17.37
C PRO A 71 6.49 -0.26 -16.61
N PRO A 72 7.61 0.35 -16.18
CA PRO A 72 7.60 1.70 -15.62
C PRO A 72 6.85 2.64 -16.57
N PRO A 73 6.09 3.63 -16.05
CA PRO A 73 5.44 4.60 -16.90
C PRO A 73 6.47 5.24 -17.82
N GLY A 74 6.11 5.39 -19.09
CA GLY A 74 6.94 6.14 -20.03
C GLY A 74 7.17 7.56 -19.52
N THR A 75 8.23 8.21 -19.98
CA THR A 75 8.46 9.63 -19.70
C THR A 75 7.23 10.43 -20.07
N ALA A 76 6.75 11.30 -19.17
CA ALA A 76 5.66 12.20 -19.47
C ALA A 76 6.03 13.04 -20.70
N HIS A 77 5.21 12.98 -21.73
CA HIS A 77 5.36 13.81 -22.92
C HIS A 77 4.33 14.92 -22.86
N LEU A 78 4.75 16.14 -23.18
CA LEU A 78 3.83 17.22 -23.46
C LEU A 78 2.98 16.81 -24.67
N VAL A 79 1.73 16.44 -24.41
CA VAL A 79 0.76 16.22 -25.46
C VAL A 79 0.43 17.58 -26.07
N PRO A 80 0.44 17.74 -27.40
CA PRO A 80 0.06 19.00 -28.06
C PRO A 80 -1.33 19.50 -27.64
N GLU A 81 -2.17 18.59 -27.13
CA GLU A 81 -3.55 18.86 -26.68
C GLU A 81 -3.69 18.93 -25.15
N GLY A 82 -2.64 18.61 -24.37
CA GLY A 82 -2.70 18.41 -22.91
C GLY A 82 -2.76 19.68 -22.07
N PHE A 83 -2.51 20.83 -22.69
CA PHE A 83 -2.93 22.12 -22.20
C PHE A 83 -3.49 22.82 -23.43
N GLY A 84 -4.69 23.38 -23.38
CA GLY A 84 -5.18 24.30 -24.42
C GLY A 84 -4.37 25.60 -24.50
N ALA A 85 -3.07 25.54 -24.21
CA ALA A 85 -2.15 26.64 -24.20
C ALA A 85 -1.95 27.11 -25.65
N PRO A 86 -2.37 28.35 -25.97
CA PRO A 86 -2.14 28.89 -27.30
C PRO A 86 -0.63 28.93 -27.58
N PHE A 87 -0.21 28.51 -28.77
CA PHE A 87 1.15 28.75 -29.25
C PHE A 87 1.14 29.97 -30.18
N ALA A 88 2.20 30.77 -30.16
CA ALA A 88 2.42 31.83 -31.13
C ALA A 88 3.83 31.77 -31.68
N ARG A 89 4.00 32.32 -32.88
CA ARG A 89 5.30 32.56 -33.50
C ARG A 89 5.37 34.03 -33.87
N ALA A 90 6.41 34.71 -33.42
CA ALA A 90 6.74 36.03 -33.93
C ALA A 90 7.59 35.89 -35.19
N CYS A 91 7.28 36.69 -36.21
CA CYS A 91 8.13 36.78 -37.39
C CYS A 91 9.33 37.68 -37.06
N ALA A 92 10.54 37.23 -37.34
CA ALA A 92 11.71 38.10 -37.38
C ALA A 92 11.68 38.94 -38.66
N ARG A 93 12.17 40.18 -38.61
CA ARG A 93 12.30 41.04 -39.78
C ARG A 93 13.35 40.46 -40.73
N ALA A 94 12.92 39.69 -41.72
CA ALA A 94 13.68 39.54 -42.96
C ALA A 94 13.66 40.88 -43.73
N PRO A 95 14.60 41.17 -44.63
CA PRO A 95 14.37 42.22 -45.62
C PRO A 95 13.12 41.84 -46.39
N TRP A 96 12.03 42.58 -46.17
CA TRP A 96 10.79 42.38 -46.91
C TRP A 96 11.11 42.64 -48.40
N PRO A 97 10.69 41.76 -49.33
CA PRO A 97 10.67 42.17 -50.72
C PRO A 97 9.82 43.44 -50.83
N ALA A 98 10.25 44.39 -51.68
CA ALA A 98 9.43 45.54 -51.99
C ALA A 98 8.05 45.05 -52.41
N CYS A 99 6.99 45.62 -51.84
CA CYS A 99 5.63 45.34 -52.28
C CYS A 99 5.57 45.63 -53.79
N GLU A 100 4.86 44.82 -54.59
CA GLU A 100 4.79 45.07 -56.03
C GLU A 100 4.17 46.45 -56.31
N GLY A 101 4.90 47.30 -57.05
CA GLY A 101 4.51 48.67 -57.39
C GLY A 101 5.23 49.75 -56.57
N GLU A 102 5.58 50.86 -57.22
CA GLU A 102 6.32 51.99 -56.60
C GLU A 102 5.56 52.65 -55.43
N ASP A 103 4.24 52.41 -55.32
CA ASP A 103 3.35 52.94 -54.28
C ASP A 103 2.66 51.85 -53.42
N GLY A 104 3.12 50.59 -53.50
CA GLY A 104 2.49 49.48 -52.80
C GLY A 104 2.70 49.52 -51.27
N VAL A 105 1.62 49.52 -50.49
CA VAL A 105 1.68 49.32 -49.03
C VAL A 105 1.51 47.84 -48.72
N CYS A 106 2.50 47.23 -48.07
CA CYS A 106 2.43 45.84 -47.65
C CYS A 106 1.39 45.70 -46.52
N LEU A 107 0.24 45.12 -46.85
CA LEU A 107 -0.81 44.81 -45.88
C LEU A 107 -0.61 43.40 -45.31
N PRO A 108 -0.93 43.19 -44.02
CA PRO A 108 -1.00 41.85 -43.44
C PRO A 108 -2.06 41.01 -44.19
N LEU A 109 -1.82 39.69 -44.29
CA LEU A 109 -2.74 38.76 -44.96
C LEU A 109 -4.18 38.90 -44.43
N SER A 110 -5.13 39.09 -45.35
CA SER A 110 -6.56 39.14 -45.04
C SER A 110 -7.06 37.77 -44.56
N GLY A 111 -7.76 37.73 -43.42
CA GLY A 111 -8.38 36.51 -42.87
C GLY A 111 -7.83 36.05 -41.52
N ALA A 112 -6.77 36.68 -41.00
CA ALA A 112 -6.32 36.46 -39.62
C ALA A 112 -7.25 37.16 -38.61
N PRO A 113 -7.47 36.60 -37.40
CA PRO A 113 -8.31 37.22 -36.37
C PRO A 113 -7.74 38.54 -35.82
N PHE A 114 -6.49 38.88 -36.15
CA PHE A 114 -5.82 40.12 -35.78
C PHE A 114 -5.12 40.70 -37.01
N ALA A 115 -5.10 42.02 -37.16
CA ALA A 115 -4.37 42.68 -38.25
C ALA A 115 -2.86 42.58 -38.05
N MET A 116 -2.39 42.64 -36.81
CA MET A 116 -0.97 42.60 -36.44
C MET A 116 -0.85 42.32 -34.94
N CYS A 117 0.32 41.83 -34.51
CA CYS A 117 0.70 41.73 -33.09
C CYS A 117 2.12 42.27 -32.85
N LEU A 118 2.32 42.98 -31.73
CA LEU A 118 3.64 43.34 -31.18
C LEU A 118 4.07 42.26 -30.18
N MET A 119 5.36 41.95 -30.14
CA MET A 119 5.95 41.01 -29.18
C MET A 119 6.85 41.78 -28.21
N HIS A 120 6.66 41.55 -26.91
CA HIS A 120 7.51 42.03 -25.83
C HIS A 120 8.01 40.84 -25.02
N GLU A 121 9.31 40.83 -24.69
CA GLU A 121 9.84 39.91 -23.69
C GLU A 121 9.29 40.30 -22.31
N GLY A 122 8.90 39.32 -21.51
CA GLY A 122 8.29 39.52 -20.19
C GLY A 122 6.76 39.65 -20.20
N ASP A 123 6.20 39.79 -18.98
CA ASP A 123 4.79 40.10 -18.77
C ASP A 123 4.59 41.63 -18.74
N GLU A 124 4.54 42.23 -19.93
CA GLU A 124 4.50 43.68 -20.10
C GLU A 124 3.07 44.18 -20.38
N PRO A 125 2.71 45.41 -19.98
CA PRO A 125 1.44 46.00 -20.38
C PRO A 125 1.44 46.29 -21.89
N CYS A 126 0.28 46.15 -22.52
CA CYS A 126 0.16 46.48 -23.94
C CYS A 126 0.08 48.00 -24.18
N PRO A 127 0.74 48.51 -25.23
CA PRO A 127 0.67 49.92 -25.57
C PRO A 127 -0.72 50.30 -26.09
N GLU A 128 -1.01 51.61 -26.06
CA GLU A 128 -2.24 52.16 -26.62
C GLU A 128 -2.40 51.77 -28.11
N GLY A 129 -3.62 51.40 -28.50
CA GLY A 129 -3.92 50.90 -29.85
C GLY A 129 -3.71 49.39 -30.06
N TRP A 130 -3.23 48.65 -29.05
CA TRP A 130 -2.99 47.20 -29.10
C TRP A 130 -3.61 46.47 -27.90
N PRO A 131 -4.93 46.57 -27.67
CA PRO A 131 -5.55 46.18 -26.40
C PRO A 131 -5.58 44.67 -26.14
N ALA A 132 -5.45 43.82 -27.17
CA ALA A 132 -5.58 42.38 -27.02
C ALA A 132 -4.26 41.75 -26.54
N LYS A 133 -4.06 41.71 -25.21
CA LYS A 133 -2.92 41.05 -24.57
C LYS A 133 -3.03 39.52 -24.63
N ARG A 134 -1.92 38.84 -24.92
CA ARG A 134 -1.75 37.38 -24.84
C ARG A 134 -0.38 37.09 -24.19
N LEU A 135 -0.39 36.56 -22.98
CA LEU A 135 0.84 36.15 -22.28
C LEU A 135 1.12 34.67 -22.58
N LEU A 136 2.32 34.38 -23.08
CA LEU A 136 2.79 33.05 -23.43
C LEU A 136 4.13 32.77 -22.75
N TYR A 137 4.49 31.49 -22.63
CA TYR A 137 5.73 31.05 -22.01
C TYR A 137 6.50 30.16 -22.98
N GLY A 138 7.79 30.44 -23.15
CA GLY A 138 8.65 29.69 -24.05
C GLY A 138 9.12 28.35 -23.49
N GLN A 139 9.04 28.16 -22.17
CA GLN A 139 9.51 26.97 -21.48
C GLN A 139 8.55 26.55 -20.38
N VAL A 140 8.37 25.24 -20.25
CA VAL A 140 7.64 24.58 -19.16
C VAL A 140 8.61 23.62 -18.49
N ASP A 141 8.86 23.84 -17.20
CA ASP A 141 9.55 22.88 -16.33
C ASP A 141 8.48 22.20 -15.48
N ASP A 142 8.11 20.99 -15.86
CA ASP A 142 7.11 20.17 -15.16
C ASP A 142 7.84 19.22 -14.23
N GLN A 143 7.86 19.56 -12.94
CA GLN A 143 8.49 18.75 -11.90
C GLN A 143 7.48 17.81 -11.23
N ARG A 144 6.28 17.66 -11.79
CA ARG A 144 5.29 16.76 -11.24
C ARG A 144 5.70 15.32 -11.46
N GLN A 145 5.60 14.55 -10.39
CA GLN A 145 5.82 13.11 -10.36
C GLN A 145 4.71 12.45 -9.55
N CYS A 146 4.52 11.16 -9.72
CA CYS A 146 3.66 10.42 -8.80
C CYS A 146 4.34 10.33 -7.43
N GLU A 147 3.55 10.38 -6.36
CA GLU A 147 4.00 9.98 -5.04
C GLU A 147 4.54 8.55 -5.05
N ALA A 148 5.41 8.24 -4.09
CA ALA A 148 5.89 6.87 -3.93
C ALA A 148 4.73 5.96 -3.51
N CYS A 149 4.59 4.83 -4.20
CA CYS A 149 3.60 3.83 -3.82
C CYS A 149 3.89 3.32 -2.41
N SER A 150 2.85 3.20 -1.59
CA SER A 150 2.93 2.60 -0.25
C SER A 150 1.75 1.68 0.00
N CYS A 151 1.86 0.85 1.03
CA CYS A 151 0.82 -0.09 1.43
C CYS A 151 0.61 0.00 2.94
N ASP A 152 -0.65 -0.05 3.37
CA ASP A 152 -0.96 -0.23 4.78
C ASP A 152 -0.58 -1.64 5.27
N PRO A 153 -0.50 -1.87 6.60
CA PRO A 153 -0.35 -3.21 7.15
C PRO A 153 -1.43 -4.17 6.64
N PRO A 154 -1.11 -5.45 6.42
CA PRO A 154 -2.08 -6.41 5.93
C PRO A 154 -3.21 -6.61 6.94
N THR A 155 -4.42 -6.76 6.42
CA THR A 155 -5.63 -7.01 7.20
C THR A 155 -6.40 -8.20 6.64
N GLY A 156 -7.19 -8.85 7.50
CA GLY A 156 -8.03 -9.99 7.10
C GLY A 156 -7.29 -11.32 6.96
N ALA A 157 -6.07 -11.44 7.48
CA ALA A 157 -5.36 -12.71 7.52
C ALA A 157 -6.09 -13.73 8.40
N MET A 158 -6.14 -14.98 7.95
CA MET A 158 -6.78 -16.08 8.69
C MET A 158 -5.85 -17.29 8.75
N CYS A 159 -5.87 -17.98 9.89
CA CYS A 159 -5.13 -19.21 10.11
C CYS A 159 -5.96 -20.13 10.99
N SER A 160 -6.01 -21.41 10.65
CA SER A 160 -6.56 -22.44 11.52
C SER A 160 -5.57 -23.57 11.66
N VAL A 161 -5.44 -24.08 12.88
CA VAL A 161 -4.53 -25.18 13.21
C VAL A 161 -5.32 -26.28 13.89
N LYS A 162 -4.98 -27.54 13.60
CA LYS A 162 -5.40 -28.68 14.41
C LYS A 162 -4.31 -28.95 15.41
N VAL A 163 -4.67 -28.99 16.68
CA VAL A 163 -3.74 -29.32 17.76
C VAL A 163 -4.09 -30.67 18.34
N HIS A 164 -3.05 -31.42 18.72
CA HIS A 164 -3.15 -32.75 19.29
C HIS A 164 -2.39 -32.82 20.61
N VAL A 165 -2.98 -33.47 21.60
CA VAL A 165 -2.34 -33.81 22.88
C VAL A 165 -2.34 -35.32 23.04
N TYR A 166 -1.22 -35.89 23.45
CA TYR A 166 -1.01 -37.32 23.56
C TYR A 166 -0.59 -37.71 24.98
N SER A 167 -0.90 -38.93 25.41
CA SER A 167 -0.43 -39.46 26.69
C SER A 167 0.96 -40.10 26.65
N ASP A 168 1.55 -40.25 25.46
CA ASP A 168 2.87 -40.82 25.24
C ASP A 168 3.78 -39.87 24.47
N VAL A 169 5.09 -40.05 24.66
CA VAL A 169 6.12 -39.21 24.05
C VAL A 169 6.30 -39.46 22.55
N ALA A 170 5.70 -40.52 21.99
CA ALA A 170 5.77 -40.87 20.58
C ALA A 170 4.57 -40.31 19.77
N CYS A 171 3.69 -39.54 20.42
CA CYS A 171 2.48 -38.97 19.83
C CYS A 171 1.57 -40.02 19.15
N THR A 172 1.34 -41.16 19.81
CA THR A 172 0.55 -42.27 19.25
C THR A 172 -0.81 -42.47 19.91
N THR A 173 -0.95 -42.11 21.19
CA THR A 173 -2.15 -42.30 22.00
C THR A 173 -2.76 -40.94 22.30
N GLU A 174 -3.64 -40.51 21.41
CA GLU A 174 -4.29 -39.20 21.45
C GLU A 174 -5.27 -39.08 22.64
N ARG A 175 -5.30 -37.88 23.22
CA ARG A 175 -6.20 -37.47 24.32
C ARG A 175 -7.12 -36.33 23.92
N LEU A 176 -6.64 -35.44 23.07
CA LEU A 176 -7.36 -34.28 22.58
C LEU A 176 -6.93 -34.02 21.14
N ALA A 177 -7.90 -33.74 20.27
CA ALA A 177 -7.69 -33.18 18.95
C ALA A 177 -8.75 -32.10 18.71
N VAL A 178 -8.32 -30.86 18.51
CA VAL A 178 -9.21 -29.70 18.35
C VAL A 178 -8.68 -28.74 17.32
N ASP A 179 -9.61 -28.08 16.63
CA ASP A 179 -9.30 -27.04 15.66
C ASP A 179 -9.37 -25.69 16.37
N ILE A 180 -8.31 -24.88 16.22
CA ILE A 180 -8.18 -23.57 16.87
C ILE A 180 -7.90 -22.53 15.79
N SER A 181 -8.57 -21.38 15.90
CA SER A 181 -8.33 -20.20 15.07
C SER A 181 -8.17 -18.95 15.96
N PRO A 182 -7.57 -17.86 15.44
CA PRO A 182 -7.50 -16.59 16.16
C PRO A 182 -8.85 -16.07 16.64
N GLU A 183 -9.91 -16.31 15.85
CA GLU A 183 -11.27 -15.84 16.09
C GLU A 183 -11.97 -16.59 17.23
N MET A 184 -11.68 -17.88 17.38
CA MET A 184 -12.24 -18.71 18.45
C MET A 184 -11.59 -18.39 19.81
N GLY A 185 -10.44 -17.72 19.82
CA GLY A 185 -9.68 -17.44 21.04
C GLY A 185 -8.99 -18.68 21.61
N GLY A 186 -8.13 -18.47 22.61
CA GLY A 186 -7.52 -19.58 23.34
C GLY A 186 -8.51 -20.15 24.35
N ASP A 187 -9.11 -21.30 24.04
CA ASP A 187 -10.12 -21.94 24.88
C ASP A 187 -9.51 -22.99 25.82
N CYS A 188 -10.29 -23.36 26.84
CA CYS A 188 -9.97 -24.46 27.72
C CYS A 188 -10.73 -25.72 27.32
N TYR A 189 -9.98 -26.82 27.17
CA TYR A 189 -10.52 -28.13 26.85
C TYR A 189 -10.49 -29.04 28.08
N PRO A 190 -11.63 -29.58 28.52
CA PRO A 190 -11.68 -30.46 29.68
C PRO A 190 -10.96 -31.78 29.38
N LEU A 191 -10.19 -32.26 30.35
CA LEU A 191 -9.49 -33.54 30.28
C LEU A 191 -9.93 -34.43 31.43
N MET A 192 -9.77 -35.75 31.26
CA MET A 192 -10.01 -36.68 32.36
C MET A 192 -9.01 -36.43 33.48
N SER A 193 -9.50 -36.37 34.72
CA SER A 193 -8.65 -36.02 35.85
C SER A 193 -7.53 -37.04 36.06
N GLY A 194 -6.30 -36.54 36.21
CA GLY A 194 -5.12 -37.35 36.57
C GLY A 194 -4.53 -38.21 35.45
N VAL A 195 -4.95 -38.04 34.19
CA VAL A 195 -4.31 -38.69 33.05
C VAL A 195 -2.89 -38.18 32.80
N ALA A 196 -2.07 -38.97 32.11
CA ALA A 196 -0.77 -38.51 31.63
C ALA A 196 -0.92 -37.64 30.37
N LEU A 197 -0.12 -36.58 30.28
CA LEU A 197 0.06 -35.76 29.08
C LEU A 197 1.55 -35.69 28.77
N ALA A 198 1.94 -36.05 27.56
CA ALA A 198 3.33 -36.21 27.18
C ALA A 198 3.68 -35.56 25.86
N GLY A 199 2.98 -35.94 24.80
CA GLY A 199 3.24 -35.43 23.46
C GLY A 199 2.28 -34.31 23.09
N ILE A 200 2.76 -33.38 22.27
CA ILE A 200 1.93 -32.44 21.52
C ILE A 200 2.34 -32.43 20.05
N ALA A 201 1.36 -32.24 19.17
CA ALA A 201 1.55 -32.00 17.74
C ALA A 201 0.57 -30.90 17.29
N ALA A 202 0.90 -30.20 16.22
CA ALA A 202 -0.01 -29.28 15.56
C ALA A 202 0.23 -29.28 14.05
N GLU A 203 -0.85 -29.13 13.29
CA GLU A 203 -0.79 -29.00 11.83
C GLU A 203 -1.60 -27.79 11.38
N VAL A 204 -1.14 -27.12 10.33
CA VAL A 204 -1.87 -26.01 9.71
C VAL A 204 -2.97 -26.59 8.82
N LEU A 205 -4.22 -26.23 9.12
CA LEU A 205 -5.38 -26.66 8.33
C LEU A 205 -5.67 -25.69 7.19
N ALA A 206 -5.63 -24.39 7.50
CA ALA A 206 -5.82 -23.35 6.51
C ALA A 206 -4.96 -22.14 6.85
N TYR A 207 -4.47 -21.48 5.81
CA TYR A 207 -3.82 -20.18 5.88
C TYR A 207 -4.30 -19.35 4.71
N GLN A 208 -4.83 -18.18 5.02
CA GLN A 208 -5.20 -17.15 4.05
C GLN A 208 -4.40 -15.89 4.39
N PRO A 209 -3.55 -15.42 3.46
CA PRO A 209 -2.79 -14.21 3.68
C PRO A 209 -3.72 -12.99 3.73
N GLY A 210 -3.34 -11.99 4.52
CA GLY A 210 -4.03 -10.71 4.55
C GLY A 210 -3.84 -9.92 3.26
N THR A 211 -4.68 -8.91 3.09
CA THR A 211 -4.60 -7.96 1.97
C THR A 211 -4.25 -6.58 2.48
N CYS A 212 -3.51 -5.82 1.67
CA CYS A 212 -3.11 -4.44 1.98
C CYS A 212 -3.82 -3.46 1.06
N GLU A 213 -4.16 -2.29 1.61
CA GLU A 213 -4.68 -1.18 0.84
C GLU A 213 -3.52 -0.36 0.25
N PRO A 214 -3.49 -0.13 -1.08
CA PRO A 214 -2.43 0.62 -1.74
C PRO A 214 -2.67 2.13 -1.71
N HIS A 215 -1.58 2.91 -1.68
CA HIS A 215 -1.56 4.37 -1.69
C HIS A 215 -0.48 4.91 -2.66
N GLY A 216 -0.53 6.21 -2.97
CA GLY A 216 0.51 6.90 -3.76
C GLY A 216 0.20 7.10 -5.24
N SER A 217 -1.05 7.45 -5.58
CA SER A 217 -1.46 7.77 -6.95
C SER A 217 -1.55 9.27 -7.25
N GLU A 218 -1.30 10.13 -6.25
CA GLU A 218 -1.46 11.57 -6.43
C GLU A 218 -0.21 12.20 -7.06
N PRO A 219 -0.38 13.17 -7.98
CA PRO A 219 0.73 13.93 -8.51
C PRO A 219 1.23 14.93 -7.45
N VAL A 220 2.52 14.87 -7.17
CA VAL A 220 3.25 15.85 -6.34
C VAL A 220 4.26 16.61 -7.17
N GLY A 221 4.55 17.84 -6.76
CA GLY A 221 5.43 18.75 -7.49
C GLY A 221 4.66 19.88 -8.14
N GLU A 222 5.40 20.74 -8.82
CA GLU A 222 4.88 21.99 -9.39
C GLU A 222 5.23 22.10 -10.87
N VAL A 223 4.52 22.99 -11.57
CA VAL A 223 4.82 23.37 -12.95
C VAL A 223 5.34 24.79 -12.94
N PHE A 224 6.56 24.99 -13.42
CA PHE A 224 7.16 26.30 -13.59
C PHE A 224 7.09 26.73 -15.06
N LEU A 225 6.64 27.96 -15.28
CA LEU A 225 6.57 28.58 -16.59
C LEU A 225 7.66 29.65 -16.70
N ALA A 226 8.52 29.52 -17.71
CA ALA A 226 9.64 30.43 -17.93
C ALA A 226 9.65 31.02 -19.35
N GLY A 227 10.40 32.11 -19.53
CA GLY A 227 10.45 32.82 -20.81
C GLY A 227 9.10 33.47 -21.16
N ALA A 228 8.51 34.18 -20.19
CA ALA A 228 7.29 34.97 -20.41
C ALA A 228 7.48 35.89 -21.61
N THR A 229 6.50 35.91 -22.51
CA THR A 229 6.46 36.74 -23.70
C THR A 229 5.04 37.25 -23.88
N THR A 230 4.91 38.57 -23.98
CA THR A 230 3.62 39.22 -24.20
C THR A 230 3.43 39.55 -25.68
N PHE A 231 2.32 39.08 -26.25
CA PHE A 231 1.82 39.51 -27.55
C PHE A 231 0.67 40.50 -27.36
N CYS A 232 0.81 41.68 -27.95
CA CYS A 232 -0.21 42.71 -27.95
C CYS A 232 -0.76 42.81 -29.36
N CYS A 233 -2.02 42.42 -29.56
CA CYS A 233 -2.63 42.35 -30.89
C CYS A 233 -3.64 43.48 -31.11
N ARG A 234 -3.77 43.89 -32.37
CA ARG A 234 -4.80 44.82 -32.81
C ARG A 234 -5.85 44.07 -33.62
N GLU A 235 -7.11 44.36 -33.33
CA GLU A 235 -8.24 43.82 -34.10
C GLU A 235 -8.17 44.31 -35.57
N PRO A 236 -8.73 43.54 -36.52
CA PRO A 236 -8.87 43.99 -37.89
C PRO A 236 -9.73 45.26 -37.94
N MET A 237 -9.28 46.28 -38.68
CA MET A 237 -10.16 47.41 -39.00
C MET A 237 -11.23 46.88 -39.97
N ILE A 238 -12.50 46.94 -39.54
CA ILE A 238 -13.67 46.56 -40.35
C ILE A 238 -13.99 47.68 -41.34
#